data_AF-A0A2H5UX99-F1
#
_entry.id   AF-A0A2H5UX99-F1
#
_cell.length_a   1.000
_cell.length_b   1.000
_cell.length_c   1.000
_cell.angle_alpha   90.00
_cell.angle_beta   90.00
_cell.angle_gamma   90.00
#
_symmetry.space_group_name_H-M   'P 1'
#
loop_
_entity.id
_entity.type
_entity.pdbx_description
1 polymer ?
#
loop_
_entity_poly.entity_id
_entity_poly.type
_entity_poly.pdbx_seq_one_letter_code
_entity_poly.pdbx_strand_id
1 'polypeptide(L)'
;MQQAEEILERYVAGLGQGFKLKEVMEFQQNFYAIAVEADTGIGAFELLVNPYTGVVYPEPGPNMMWNTKYGMHQGMMGPYIQPTADMPITPEQAEEIALNYLRNLFRGAVEVEEPTRFYGYYTMDYKLDGNMHGMLSVNGFTGQVWYHGWHGAFIQEIELGED
;
A
#
# COMPACT_ATOMS: atom_id res chain seq x y z
N MET A 1 -16.25 -6.32 5.24
CA MET A 1 -15.02 -6.93 5.76
C MET A 1 -14.90 -8.45 5.55
N GLN A 2 -15.52 -9.33 6.35
CA GLN A 2 -15.22 -10.79 6.35
C GLN A 2 -15.15 -11.47 4.97
N GLN A 3 -16.11 -11.21 4.09
CA GLN A 3 -16.09 -11.79 2.74
C GLN A 3 -14.88 -11.33 1.89
N ALA A 4 -14.45 -10.07 2.06
CA ALA A 4 -13.31 -9.53 1.35
C ALA A 4 -11.99 -10.16 1.84
N GLU A 5 -11.86 -10.34 3.15
CA GLU A 5 -10.76 -11.07 3.78
C GLU A 5 -10.64 -12.49 3.21
N GLU A 6 -11.72 -13.28 3.20
CA GLU A 6 -11.71 -14.64 2.63
C GLU A 6 -11.38 -14.67 1.12
N ILE A 7 -11.73 -13.62 0.37
CA ILE A 7 -11.36 -13.48 -1.03
C ILE A 7 -9.85 -13.22 -1.16
N LEU A 8 -9.32 -12.31 -0.35
CA LEU A 8 -7.91 -11.92 -0.36
C LEU A 8 -7.00 -13.04 0.15
N GLU A 9 -7.37 -13.74 1.20
CA GLU A 9 -6.64 -14.91 1.71
C GLU A 9 -6.50 -15.98 0.63
N ARG A 10 -7.60 -16.30 -0.07
CA ARG A 10 -7.58 -17.26 -1.19
C ARG A 10 -6.74 -16.76 -2.35
N TYR A 11 -6.81 -15.46 -2.67
CA TYR A 11 -6.01 -14.86 -3.72
C TYR A 11 -4.51 -14.96 -3.40
N VAL A 12 -4.10 -14.53 -2.21
CA VAL A 12 -2.70 -14.56 -1.75
C VAL A 12 -2.18 -15.99 -1.67
N ALA A 13 -2.97 -16.94 -1.14
CA ALA A 13 -2.60 -18.35 -1.13
C ALA A 13 -2.38 -18.91 -2.55
N GLY A 14 -3.12 -18.40 -3.54
CA GLY A 14 -2.96 -18.74 -4.96
C GLY A 14 -1.68 -18.19 -5.61
N LEU A 15 -1.06 -17.15 -5.04
CA LEU A 15 0.25 -16.62 -5.48
C LEU A 15 1.42 -17.52 -5.05
N GLY A 16 1.19 -18.41 -4.08
CA GLY A 16 2.17 -19.34 -3.53
C GLY A 16 2.48 -19.10 -2.05
N GLN A 17 3.29 -19.99 -1.46
CA GLN A 17 3.61 -19.98 -0.02
C GLN A 17 4.55 -18.84 0.42
N GLY A 18 4.99 -17.99 -0.52
CA GLY A 18 5.93 -16.90 -0.25
C GLY A 18 5.28 -15.61 0.24
N PHE A 19 3.95 -15.56 0.36
CA PHE A 19 3.22 -14.33 0.66
C PHE A 19 2.21 -14.52 1.79
N LYS A 20 1.96 -13.45 2.54
CA LYS A 20 0.92 -13.37 3.56
C LYS A 20 0.20 -12.03 3.49
N LEU A 21 -1.05 -12.00 3.93
CA LEU A 21 -1.82 -10.77 4.08
C LEU A 21 -1.31 -10.03 5.32
N LYS A 22 -1.07 -8.72 5.21
CA LYS A 22 -0.67 -7.86 6.32
C LYS A 22 -1.85 -7.03 6.82
N GLU A 23 -2.65 -6.51 5.91
CA GLU A 23 -3.70 -5.56 6.25
C GLU A 23 -4.85 -5.67 5.25
N VAL A 24 -6.08 -5.44 5.70
CA VAL A 24 -7.24 -5.20 4.85
C VAL A 24 -8.01 -3.98 5.34
N MET A 25 -8.23 -3.04 4.45
CA MET A 25 -9.06 -1.86 4.70
C MET A 25 -10.32 -1.89 3.85
N GLU A 26 -11.42 -1.44 4.43
CA GLU A 26 -12.67 -1.17 3.73
C GLU A 26 -12.84 0.34 3.55
N PHE A 27 -12.97 0.74 2.29
CA PHE A 27 -13.32 2.09 1.90
C PHE A 27 -14.65 2.10 1.16
N GLN A 28 -15.23 3.29 0.99
CA GLN A 28 -16.50 3.49 0.31
C GLN A 28 -16.56 2.88 -1.10
N GLN A 29 -15.45 2.88 -1.84
CA GLN A 29 -15.41 2.45 -3.24
C GLN A 29 -14.79 1.06 -3.47
N ASN A 30 -13.98 0.57 -2.53
CA ASN A 30 -13.27 -0.70 -2.67
C ASN A 30 -12.78 -1.22 -1.32
N PHE A 31 -12.37 -2.49 -1.31
CA PHE A 31 -11.45 -2.98 -0.28
C PHE A 31 -10.03 -2.85 -0.79
N TYR A 32 -9.13 -2.48 0.09
CA TYR A 32 -7.69 -2.43 -0.13
C TYR A 32 -7.02 -3.51 0.73
N ALA A 33 -5.90 -4.04 0.27
CA ALA A 33 -5.09 -4.92 1.09
C ALA A 33 -3.62 -4.89 0.70
N ILE A 34 -2.76 -5.13 1.69
CA ILE A 34 -1.33 -5.35 1.51
C ILE A 34 -1.03 -6.84 1.63
N ALA A 35 -0.38 -7.39 0.61
CA ALA A 35 0.31 -8.67 0.71
C ALA A 35 1.82 -8.44 0.80
N VAL A 36 2.46 -9.05 1.79
CA VAL A 36 3.91 -8.97 2.03
C VAL A 36 4.59 -10.30 1.73
N GLU A 37 5.89 -10.27 1.47
CA GLU A 37 6.72 -11.47 1.51
C GLU A 37 6.73 -12.07 2.91
N ALA A 38 6.51 -13.38 3.02
CA ALA A 38 6.39 -14.05 4.31
C ALA A 38 7.70 -14.06 5.12
N ASP A 39 8.86 -14.05 4.45
CA ASP A 39 10.19 -14.14 5.05
C ASP A 39 10.81 -12.78 5.38
N THR A 40 10.59 -11.75 4.55
CA THR A 40 11.17 -10.41 4.75
C THR A 40 10.20 -9.40 5.35
N GLY A 41 8.88 -9.62 5.23
CA GLY A 41 7.85 -8.64 5.59
C GLY A 41 7.76 -7.45 4.64
N ILE A 42 8.55 -7.42 3.56
CA ILE A 42 8.49 -6.33 2.56
C ILE A 42 7.20 -6.46 1.74
N GLY A 43 6.52 -5.34 1.54
CA GLY A 43 5.35 -5.23 0.68
C GLY A 43 5.63 -5.78 -0.72
N ALA A 44 4.84 -6.78 -1.10
CA ALA A 44 4.91 -7.40 -2.41
C ALA A 44 3.86 -6.80 -3.35
N PHE A 45 2.60 -6.71 -2.87
CA PHE A 45 1.48 -6.25 -3.67
C PHE A 45 0.55 -5.37 -2.85
N GLU A 46 0.05 -4.32 -3.49
CA GLU A 46 -1.18 -3.62 -3.08
C GLU A 46 -2.31 -4.14 -3.97
N LEU A 47 -3.40 -4.59 -3.34
CA LEU A 47 -4.52 -5.24 -3.99
C LEU A 47 -5.81 -4.50 -3.71
N LEU A 48 -6.67 -4.39 -4.73
CA LEU A 48 -8.02 -3.90 -4.60
C LEU A 48 -9.03 -5.03 -4.84
N VAL A 49 -10.11 -5.03 -4.07
CA VAL A 49 -11.27 -5.88 -4.30
C VAL A 49 -12.46 -5.01 -4.69
N ASN A 50 -13.08 -5.32 -5.83
CA ASN A 50 -14.34 -4.71 -6.21
C ASN A 50 -15.45 -5.19 -5.25
N PRO A 51 -16.14 -4.29 -4.54
CA PRO A 51 -17.08 -4.68 -3.48
C PRO A 51 -18.35 -5.36 -4.00
N TYR A 52 -18.65 -5.21 -5.30
CA TYR A 52 -19.84 -5.79 -5.93
C TYR A 52 -19.57 -7.12 -6.60
N THR A 53 -18.37 -7.30 -7.17
CA THR A 53 -18.03 -8.50 -7.95
C THR A 53 -17.05 -9.44 -7.25
N GLY A 54 -16.36 -8.97 -6.21
CA GLY A 54 -15.30 -9.73 -5.54
C GLY A 54 -14.03 -9.91 -6.38
N VAL A 55 -13.92 -9.24 -7.54
CA VAL A 55 -12.73 -9.32 -8.40
C VAL A 55 -11.56 -8.64 -7.70
N VAL A 56 -10.46 -9.36 -7.58
CA VAL A 56 -9.18 -8.87 -7.05
C VAL A 56 -8.30 -8.40 -8.21
N TYR A 57 -7.68 -7.23 -8.07
CA TYR A 57 -6.75 -6.69 -9.05
C TYR A 57 -5.66 -5.85 -8.37
N PRO A 58 -4.48 -5.71 -8.99
CA PRO A 58 -3.42 -4.85 -8.46
C PRO A 58 -3.90 -3.40 -8.37
N GLU A 59 -3.51 -2.72 -7.29
CA GLU A 59 -3.80 -1.29 -7.16
C GLU A 59 -3.08 -0.49 -8.26
N PRO A 60 -3.78 0.41 -8.98
CA PRO A 60 -3.15 1.33 -9.92
C PRO A 60 -2.24 2.34 -9.21
N GLY A 61 -1.09 2.65 -9.80
CA GLY A 61 -0.17 3.67 -9.27
C GLY A 61 1.12 3.05 -8.73
N PRO A 62 1.56 3.35 -7.49
CA PRO A 62 2.85 2.92 -6.94
C PRO A 62 3.13 1.42 -7.10
N ASN A 63 2.17 0.57 -6.75
CA ASN A 63 2.27 -0.87 -6.94
C ASN A 63 2.58 -1.31 -8.38
N MET A 64 2.11 -0.59 -9.39
CA MET A 64 2.35 -0.93 -10.80
C MET A 64 3.54 -0.17 -11.41
N MET A 65 3.77 1.06 -10.97
CA MET A 65 4.71 2.03 -11.57
C MET A 65 6.03 2.15 -10.82
N TRP A 66 6.02 1.98 -9.50
CA TRP A 66 7.20 2.16 -8.64
C TRP A 66 7.72 0.85 -8.04
N ASN A 67 6.90 -0.20 -7.99
CA ASN A 67 7.32 -1.51 -7.52
C ASN A 67 8.37 -2.14 -8.45
N THR A 68 9.62 -2.14 -8.01
CA THR A 68 10.76 -2.63 -8.80
C THR A 68 10.85 -4.16 -8.87
N LYS A 69 10.11 -4.89 -8.02
CA LYS A 69 10.10 -6.36 -8.00
C LYS A 69 8.87 -6.96 -8.69
N TYR A 70 7.70 -6.44 -8.38
CA TYR A 70 6.40 -7.01 -8.76
C TYR A 70 5.57 -6.12 -9.69
N GLY A 71 6.01 -4.89 -9.96
CA GLY A 71 5.31 -3.95 -10.83
C GLY A 71 5.47 -4.25 -12.33
N MET A 72 4.73 -3.51 -13.17
CA MET A 72 4.65 -3.74 -14.61
C MET A 72 5.97 -3.52 -15.37
N HIS A 73 6.92 -2.79 -14.79
CA HIS A 73 8.21 -2.52 -15.41
C HIS A 73 9.16 -3.74 -15.42
N GLN A 74 8.87 -4.76 -14.61
CA GLN A 74 9.53 -6.06 -14.66
C GLN A 74 8.92 -6.92 -15.80
N GLY A 75 9.51 -6.84 -16.99
CA GLY A 75 9.37 -7.89 -18.00
C GLY A 75 8.66 -7.58 -19.32
N MET A 76 8.04 -6.39 -19.52
CA MET A 76 7.29 -6.12 -20.76
C MET A 76 7.83 -5.00 -21.65
N MET A 77 8.37 -3.88 -21.13
CA MET A 77 8.80 -2.73 -21.99
C MET A 77 9.89 -1.80 -21.38
N GLY A 78 10.55 -2.16 -20.27
CA GLY A 78 11.52 -1.30 -19.58
C GLY A 78 12.93 -1.89 -19.50
N PRO A 79 13.97 -1.06 -19.22
CA PRO A 79 15.27 -1.58 -18.84
C PRO A 79 15.12 -2.45 -17.59
N TYR A 80 15.84 -3.57 -17.54
CA TYR A 80 15.86 -4.42 -16.35
C TYR A 80 16.48 -3.65 -15.18
N ILE A 81 15.66 -3.32 -14.19
CA ILE A 81 16.09 -2.73 -12.91
C ILE A 81 16.21 -3.89 -11.93
N GLN A 82 17.36 -4.01 -11.26
CA GLN A 82 17.47 -4.97 -10.16
C GLN A 82 16.49 -4.56 -9.05
N PRO A 83 15.57 -5.45 -8.62
CA PRO A 83 14.65 -5.13 -7.56
C PRO A 83 15.38 -4.77 -6.27
N THR A 84 14.98 -3.69 -5.62
CA THR A 84 15.57 -3.29 -4.33
C THR A 84 14.53 -2.66 -3.42
N ALA A 85 14.62 -3.00 -2.14
CA ALA A 85 13.97 -2.29 -1.04
C ALA A 85 14.98 -1.47 -0.22
N ASP A 86 16.27 -1.52 -0.57
CA ASP A 86 17.28 -0.59 -0.09
C ASP A 86 17.17 0.69 -0.93
N MET A 87 16.76 1.77 -0.27
CA MET A 87 16.34 3.03 -0.87
C MET A 87 17.02 4.18 -0.14
N PRO A 88 17.44 5.25 -0.85
CA PRO A 88 18.12 6.39 -0.22
C PRO A 88 17.21 7.19 0.71
N ILE A 89 15.89 7.18 0.48
CA ILE A 89 14.92 7.75 1.40
C ILE A 89 14.59 6.69 2.45
N THR A 90 14.87 7.01 3.69
CA THR A 90 14.54 6.20 4.88
C THR A 90 13.04 6.24 5.17
N PRO A 91 12.48 5.26 5.92
CA PRO A 91 11.08 5.31 6.36
C PRO A 91 10.73 6.62 7.06
N GLU A 92 11.59 7.09 7.95
CA GLU A 92 11.37 8.31 8.74
C GLU A 92 11.31 9.56 7.84
N GLN A 93 12.16 9.60 6.79
CA GLN A 93 12.09 10.66 5.78
C GLN A 93 10.83 10.57 4.93
N ALA A 94 10.37 9.35 4.60
CA ALA A 94 9.13 9.15 3.85
C ALA A 94 7.91 9.60 4.66
N GLU A 95 7.86 9.30 5.96
CA GLU A 95 6.85 9.78 6.90
C GLU A 95 6.84 11.31 6.96
N GLU A 96 8.02 11.94 7.10
CA GLU A 96 8.12 13.41 7.12
C GLU A 96 7.65 14.04 5.79
N ILE A 97 8.00 13.45 4.65
CA ILE A 97 7.54 13.90 3.32
C ILE A 97 6.01 13.82 3.24
N ALA A 98 5.42 12.69 3.65
CA ALA A 98 3.98 12.48 3.65
C ALA A 98 3.26 13.46 4.58
N LEU A 99 3.76 13.62 5.80
CA LEU A 99 3.20 14.55 6.79
C LEU A 99 3.22 15.99 6.27
N ASN A 100 4.33 16.42 5.67
CA ASN A 100 4.45 17.75 5.07
C ASN A 100 3.50 17.94 3.88
N TYR A 101 3.33 16.92 3.04
CA TYR A 101 2.36 16.96 1.95
C TYR A 101 0.93 17.14 2.50
N LEU A 102 0.51 16.28 3.43
CA LEU A 102 -0.85 16.29 3.98
C LEU A 102 -1.19 17.57 4.75
N ARG A 103 -0.23 18.14 5.49
CA ARG A 103 -0.41 19.45 6.18
C ARG A 103 -0.66 20.62 5.24
N ASN A 104 -0.25 20.52 3.97
CA ASN A 104 -0.58 21.51 2.95
C ASN A 104 -1.97 21.30 2.33
N LEU A 105 -2.51 20.07 2.39
CA LEU A 105 -3.82 19.73 1.84
C LEU A 105 -4.95 19.95 2.85
N PHE A 106 -4.73 19.59 4.11
CA PHE A 106 -5.76 19.57 5.13
C PHE A 106 -5.53 20.64 6.19
N ARG A 107 -6.64 21.09 6.78
CA ARG A 107 -6.63 21.87 8.02
C ARG A 107 -6.94 20.90 9.16
N GLY A 108 -6.24 21.04 10.29
CA GLY A 108 -6.42 20.16 11.46
C GLY A 108 -5.13 19.47 11.86
N ALA A 109 -5.21 18.59 12.85
CA ALA A 109 -4.12 17.70 13.21
C ALA A 109 -4.00 16.59 12.17
N VAL A 110 -2.79 16.37 11.68
CA VAL A 110 -2.46 15.31 10.71
C VAL A 110 -1.41 14.44 11.36
N GLU A 111 -1.65 13.13 11.31
CA GLU A 111 -0.74 12.08 11.77
C GLU A 111 -0.56 11.07 10.63
N VAL A 112 0.65 10.53 10.46
CA VAL A 112 0.98 9.52 9.47
C VAL A 112 1.40 8.27 10.24
N GLU A 113 0.86 7.12 9.86
CA GLU A 113 1.19 5.84 10.48
C GLU A 113 2.54 5.30 9.97
N GLU A 114 3.01 4.22 10.60
CA GLU A 114 4.30 3.62 10.25
C GLU A 114 4.35 3.19 8.76
N PRO A 115 5.38 3.58 8.00
CA PRO A 115 5.52 3.19 6.60
C PRO A 115 5.63 1.69 6.38
N THR A 116 4.72 1.15 5.58
CA THR A 116 4.93 -0.16 4.95
C THR A 116 5.92 -0.01 3.80
N ARG A 117 7.08 -0.66 3.93
CA ARG A 117 8.12 -0.65 2.90
C ARG A 117 7.78 -1.62 1.77
N PHE A 118 7.83 -1.12 0.55
CA PHE A 118 7.77 -1.90 -0.68
C PHE A 118 9.11 -1.79 -1.44
N TYR A 119 9.24 -2.59 -2.50
CA TYR A 119 10.38 -2.51 -3.42
C TYR A 119 10.32 -1.24 -4.26
N GLY A 120 10.87 -0.13 -3.75
CA GLY A 120 11.02 1.15 -4.49
C GLY A 120 10.14 2.30 -4.00
N TYR A 121 9.29 2.06 -3.01
CA TYR A 121 8.41 3.06 -2.41
C TYR A 121 7.95 2.63 -1.01
N TYR A 122 7.29 3.55 -0.32
CA TYR A 122 6.60 3.33 0.95
C TYR A 122 5.11 3.67 0.78
N THR A 123 4.23 2.95 1.46
CA THR A 123 2.82 3.31 1.63
C THR A 123 2.55 3.57 3.11
N MET A 124 1.81 4.64 3.39
CA MET A 124 1.41 5.04 4.74
C MET A 124 -0.06 5.39 4.76
N ASP A 125 -0.72 4.98 5.83
CA ASP A 125 -2.02 5.51 6.22
C ASP A 125 -1.87 6.81 6.99
N TYR A 126 -2.93 7.60 7.05
CA TYR A 126 -2.93 8.84 7.78
C TYR A 126 -4.27 9.12 8.47
N LYS A 127 -4.16 9.81 9.60
CA LYS A 127 -5.28 10.27 10.40
C LYS A 127 -5.46 11.78 10.27
N LEU A 128 -6.72 12.21 10.28
CA LEU A 128 -7.11 13.61 10.46
C LEU A 128 -7.87 13.73 11.78
N ASP A 129 -7.40 14.63 12.64
CA ASP A 129 -7.96 14.87 13.99
C ASP A 129 -8.18 13.55 14.77
N GLY A 130 -7.21 12.64 14.69
CA GLY A 130 -7.20 11.35 15.38
C GLY A 130 -8.02 10.23 14.73
N ASN A 131 -8.66 10.45 13.57
CA ASN A 131 -9.45 9.44 12.87
C ASN A 131 -8.78 9.01 11.56
N MET A 132 -8.75 7.70 11.31
CA MET A 132 -8.24 7.14 10.05
C MET A 132 -8.99 7.73 8.86
N HIS A 133 -8.24 8.21 7.86
CA HIS A 133 -8.82 8.97 6.75
C HIS A 133 -8.49 8.39 5.38
N GLY A 134 -7.27 7.94 5.16
CA GLY A 134 -6.84 7.37 3.90
C GLY A 134 -5.35 7.12 3.87
N MET A 135 -4.79 7.03 2.67
CA MET A 135 -3.41 6.62 2.46
C MET A 135 -2.73 7.40 1.32
N LEU A 136 -1.41 7.32 1.30
CA LEU A 136 -0.55 7.84 0.26
C LEU A 136 0.74 7.03 0.20
N SER A 137 1.41 7.08 -0.94
CA SER A 137 2.74 6.52 -1.09
C SER A 137 3.80 7.58 -1.35
N VAL A 138 5.03 7.28 -0.95
CA VAL A 138 6.22 8.08 -1.25
C VAL A 138 7.23 7.22 -2.00
N ASN A 139 7.66 7.70 -3.17
CA ASN A 139 8.72 7.05 -3.94
C ASN A 139 10.04 7.10 -3.16
N GLY A 140 10.67 5.95 -2.91
CA GLY A 140 11.85 5.87 -2.04
C GLY A 140 13.15 6.38 -2.67
N PHE A 141 13.13 6.77 -3.95
CA PHE A 141 14.28 7.35 -4.64
C PHE A 141 14.14 8.85 -4.87
N THR A 142 12.94 9.31 -5.20
CA THR A 142 12.69 10.70 -5.63
C THR A 142 11.97 11.53 -4.58
N GLY A 143 11.33 10.91 -3.59
CA GLY A 143 10.48 11.58 -2.61
C GLY A 143 9.15 12.06 -3.20
N GLN A 144 8.83 11.65 -4.43
CA GLN A 144 7.55 11.98 -5.05
C GLN A 144 6.41 11.35 -4.24
N VAL A 145 5.39 12.16 -3.95
CA VAL A 145 4.17 11.71 -3.27
C VAL A 145 3.13 11.27 -4.30
N TRP A 146 2.48 10.14 -4.04
CA TRP A 146 1.29 9.68 -4.74
C TRP A 146 0.12 9.63 -3.75
N TYR A 147 -0.85 10.53 -3.92
CA TYR A 147 -2.03 10.59 -3.04
C TYR A 147 -3.14 9.65 -3.53
N HIS A 148 -3.70 8.82 -2.64
CA HIS A 148 -4.68 7.79 -3.00
C HIS A 148 -6.12 8.30 -2.91
N GLY A 149 -6.48 9.25 -3.78
CA GLY A 149 -7.79 9.90 -3.77
C GLY A 149 -8.97 9.06 -4.27
N TRP A 150 -8.75 7.80 -4.69
CA TRP A 150 -9.76 6.99 -5.38
C TRP A 150 -10.56 6.05 -4.47
N HIS A 151 -10.17 5.84 -3.21
CA HIS A 151 -10.88 4.89 -2.34
C HIS A 151 -12.22 5.41 -1.80
N GLY A 152 -12.39 6.73 -1.73
CA GLY A 152 -13.50 7.35 -1.01
C GLY A 152 -13.24 7.38 0.50
N ALA A 153 -14.31 7.46 1.29
CA ALA A 153 -14.19 7.53 2.75
C ALA A 153 -13.73 6.18 3.35
N PHE A 154 -12.86 6.24 4.36
CA PHE A 154 -12.52 5.09 5.21
C PHE A 154 -13.75 4.58 5.98
N ILE A 155 -13.85 3.26 6.16
CA ILE A 155 -14.93 2.60 6.90
C ILE A 155 -14.38 1.80 8.09
N GLN A 156 -13.45 0.88 7.85
CA GLN A 156 -12.84 0.03 8.89
C GLN A 156 -11.58 -0.67 8.35
N GLU A 157 -10.74 -1.19 9.24
CA GLU A 157 -9.54 -1.95 8.90
C GLU A 157 -9.40 -3.18 9.80
N ILE A 158 -8.61 -4.14 9.34
CA ILE A 158 -8.06 -5.23 10.13
C ILE A 158 -6.58 -5.36 9.83
N GLU A 159 -5.78 -5.45 10.88
CA GLU A 159 -4.36 -5.78 10.83
C GLU A 159 -4.20 -7.29 11.04
N LEU A 160 -3.33 -7.91 10.25
CA LEU A 160 -3.14 -9.35 10.18
C LEU A 160 -1.65 -9.69 10.35
N GLY A 161 -1.37 -10.69 11.18
CA GLY A 161 0.00 -11.18 11.38
C GLY A 161 0.82 -10.42 12.42
N GLU A 162 0.17 -9.76 13.37
CA GLU A 162 0.74 -9.53 14.71
C GLU A 162 0.58 -10.81 15.56
N ASP A 163 1.49 -11.77 15.39
CA ASP A 163 1.70 -12.89 16.33
C ASP A 163 3.19 -12.95 16.73
#